data_AF-A0A258K5K4-F1
#
_entry.id   AF-A0A258K5K4-F1
#
_cell.length_a   1.000
_cell.length_b   1.000
_cell.length_c   1.000
_cell.angle_alpha   90.00
_cell.angle_beta   90.00
_cell.angle_gamma   90.00
#
_symmetry.space_group_name_H-M   'P 1'
#
loop_
_entity.id
_entity.type
_entity.pdbx_description
1 polymer ?
#
loop_
_entity_poly.entity_id
_entity_poly.type
_entity_poly.pdbx_seq_one_letter_code
_entity_poly.pdbx_strand_id
1 'polypeptide(L)'
;MFETTSDTLAYLVQVAWRRRFLAFIPVLLLPPLALVAAMLAPQRYEARMTLLVQEPAKLNPILNDIAVNPNLKERMSALIALAHSEVVLGRVLEDLGRIGPDTDPRVKEDMVRSLSAAVSIQLVGTDIIEMKFRALDPTSPAITLEALSKRFIERLVSPERTAVEDSERFLKGQMNERRVSLEQAERAFSSFRSANADKLPALYNSTVQRLAQLEQQIETKEMELGTADATLADLRRRLATTNPLIGRIEEAIVQVSAELASLRARYTDQHSEVQAAMRKLERLNDERQHLLSSARDIESVDLDRLWNLAAGVTQSGDTANETRTAPLLVSQLQKLQEAQARKVGLEKEVEQLKAASVMLQRDIAAFGPIESQQQNLERAVTIARENFDSLAKRYEMARVTGALGQFEAPERVKTLEPPANPAPKVTPGYFLYVLAGIVAGIGLGGALAGAAELLDSRLRRPQDFARVLGIPVIARIPRIDP
;
A
#
# COMPACT_ATOMS: atom_id res chain seq x y z
N MET A 1 -40.94 40.74 -75.58
CA MET A 1 -39.90 39.93 -74.92
C MET A 1 -38.80 39.70 -75.96
N PHE A 2 -37.52 39.68 -75.61
CA PHE A 2 -36.46 39.40 -76.59
C PHE A 2 -36.63 37.95 -77.10
N GLU A 3 -36.80 37.76 -78.41
CA GLU A 3 -37.07 36.42 -78.98
C GLU A 3 -35.80 35.58 -79.19
N THR A 4 -34.61 36.19 -79.12
CA THR A 4 -33.32 35.46 -79.22
C THR A 4 -32.23 36.07 -78.33
N THR A 5 -31.27 35.25 -77.89
CA THR A 5 -30.06 35.68 -77.16
C THR A 5 -29.12 36.54 -78.01
N SER A 6 -29.21 36.43 -79.34
CA SER A 6 -28.49 37.30 -80.28
C SER A 6 -29.01 38.74 -80.24
N ASP A 7 -30.32 38.95 -80.07
CA ASP A 7 -30.90 40.30 -80.07
C ASP A 7 -30.61 41.06 -78.77
N THR A 8 -30.49 40.36 -77.65
CA THR A 8 -30.08 40.94 -76.36
C THR A 8 -28.61 41.38 -76.38
N LEU A 9 -27.71 40.55 -76.92
CA LEU A 9 -26.29 40.88 -77.08
C LEU A 9 -26.10 42.05 -78.04
N ALA A 10 -26.75 42.04 -79.20
CA ALA A 10 -26.70 43.15 -80.15
C ALA A 10 -27.22 44.46 -79.52
N TYR A 11 -28.24 44.39 -78.66
CA TYR A 11 -28.72 45.55 -77.92
C TYR A 11 -27.70 46.08 -76.90
N LEU A 12 -27.11 45.20 -76.08
CA LEU A 12 -26.10 45.59 -75.11
C LEU A 12 -24.88 46.24 -75.78
N VAL A 13 -24.45 45.70 -76.92
CA VAL A 13 -23.35 46.28 -77.72
C VAL A 13 -23.73 47.66 -78.27
N GLN A 14 -24.97 47.86 -78.74
CA GLN A 14 -25.45 49.17 -79.20
C GLN A 14 -25.53 50.20 -78.06
N VAL A 15 -25.97 49.79 -76.88
CA VAL A 15 -26.03 50.65 -75.68
C VAL A 15 -24.61 51.04 -75.26
N ALA A 16 -23.70 50.05 -75.20
CA ALA A 16 -22.29 50.28 -74.89
C ALA A 16 -21.62 51.21 -75.92
N TRP A 17 -21.95 51.10 -77.21
CA TRP A 17 -21.39 51.96 -78.26
C TRP A 17 -21.90 53.40 -78.17
N ARG A 18 -23.19 53.60 -77.88
CA ARG A 18 -23.79 54.93 -77.72
C ARG A 18 -23.28 55.65 -76.48
N ARG A 19 -23.11 54.91 -75.38
CA ARG A 19 -22.62 55.43 -74.10
C ARG A 19 -21.16 55.05 -73.87
N ARG A 20 -20.37 54.97 -74.95
CA ARG A 20 -18.98 54.50 -74.92
C ARG A 20 -18.14 55.20 -73.85
N PHE A 21 -18.31 56.50 -73.65
CA PHE A 21 -17.57 57.20 -72.61
C PHE A 21 -17.95 56.73 -71.20
N LEU A 22 -19.24 56.53 -70.90
CA LEU A 22 -19.69 56.07 -69.56
C LEU A 22 -19.34 54.60 -69.28
N ALA A 23 -19.30 53.76 -70.31
CA ALA A 23 -18.94 52.34 -70.17
C ALA A 23 -17.43 52.12 -70.12
N PHE A 24 -16.64 52.81 -70.95
CA PHE A 24 -15.20 52.60 -71.07
C PHE A 24 -14.37 53.37 -70.03
N ILE A 25 -14.81 54.55 -69.57
CA ILE A 25 -14.04 55.36 -68.60
C ILE A 25 -13.77 54.57 -67.30
N PRO A 26 -14.76 53.94 -66.64
CA PRO A 26 -14.51 53.17 -65.43
C PRO A 26 -13.62 51.94 -65.65
N VAL A 27 -13.77 51.25 -66.79
CA VAL A 27 -12.95 50.08 -67.16
C VAL A 27 -11.48 50.47 -67.36
N LEU A 28 -11.22 51.67 -67.88
CA LEU A 28 -9.86 52.17 -68.09
C LEU A 28 -9.25 52.75 -66.80
N LEU A 29 -10.06 53.39 -65.95
CA LEU A 29 -9.59 54.15 -64.79
C LEU A 29 -9.47 53.33 -63.51
N LEU A 30 -10.33 52.32 -63.30
CA LEU A 30 -10.30 51.51 -62.07
C LEU A 30 -9.10 50.56 -61.96
N PRO A 31 -8.57 49.91 -63.01
CA PRO A 31 -7.36 49.10 -62.92
C PRO A 31 -6.10 49.86 -62.46
N PRO A 32 -5.73 51.04 -63.01
CA PRO A 32 -4.58 51.80 -62.51
C PRO A 32 -4.83 52.32 -61.09
N LEU A 33 -6.06 52.69 -60.74
CA LEU A 33 -6.42 53.06 -59.37
C LEU A 33 -6.22 51.87 -58.40
N ALA A 34 -6.59 50.66 -58.82
CA ALA A 34 -6.39 49.44 -58.04
C ALA A 34 -4.91 49.05 -57.92
N LEU A 35 -4.09 49.34 -58.94
CA LEU A 35 -2.63 49.16 -58.89
C LEU A 35 -1.97 50.15 -57.91
N VAL A 36 -2.40 51.41 -57.92
CA VAL A 36 -1.96 52.41 -56.92
C VAL A 36 -2.37 51.97 -55.52
N ALA A 37 -3.62 51.53 -55.35
CA ALA A 37 -4.09 50.98 -54.07
C ALA A 37 -3.26 49.76 -53.61
N ALA A 38 -2.82 48.90 -54.54
CA ALA A 38 -1.95 47.76 -54.25
C ALA A 38 -0.52 48.17 -53.85
N MET A 39 -0.02 49.31 -54.35
CA MET A 39 1.27 49.88 -53.93
C MET A 39 1.22 50.53 -52.54
N LEU A 40 0.09 51.17 -52.20
CA LEU A 40 -0.13 51.72 -50.86
C LEU A 40 -0.52 50.67 -49.82
N ALA A 41 -0.94 49.48 -50.25
CA ALA A 41 -1.31 48.40 -49.35
C ALA A 41 -0.10 47.99 -48.47
N PRO A 42 -0.28 47.91 -47.14
CA PRO A 42 0.82 47.62 -46.22
C PRO A 42 1.43 46.25 -46.51
N GLN A 43 2.76 46.21 -46.57
CA GLN A 43 3.49 44.95 -46.74
C GLN A 43 3.38 44.14 -45.45
N ARG A 44 3.05 42.85 -45.57
CA ARG A 44 2.99 41.92 -44.45
C ARG A 44 4.06 40.86 -44.63
N TYR A 45 4.89 40.72 -43.62
CA TYR A 45 5.95 39.71 -43.52
C TYR A 45 5.49 38.60 -42.59
N GLU A 46 5.85 37.37 -42.93
CA GLU A 46 5.55 36.19 -42.12
C GLU A 46 6.85 35.46 -41.80
N ALA A 47 7.05 35.19 -40.50
CA ALA A 47 8.06 34.24 -40.04
C ALA A 47 7.37 32.92 -39.72
N ARG A 48 8.04 31.82 -40.06
CA ARG A 48 7.61 30.45 -39.78
C ARG A 48 8.71 29.74 -38.98
N MET A 49 8.30 28.97 -38.00
CA MET A 49 9.16 28.13 -37.19
C MET A 49 8.50 26.76 -37.02
N THR A 50 9.30 25.70 -37.12
CA THR A 50 8.83 24.33 -36.93
C THR A 50 9.60 23.65 -35.80
N LEU A 51 8.85 23.09 -34.86
CA LEU A 51 9.36 22.35 -33.70
C LEU A 51 8.93 20.90 -33.80
N LEU A 52 9.85 19.98 -33.51
CA LEU A 52 9.57 18.57 -33.32
C LEU A 52 9.52 18.29 -31.81
N VAL A 53 8.37 17.81 -31.34
CA VAL A 53 8.18 17.35 -29.96
C VAL A 53 8.37 15.85 -29.93
N GLN A 54 9.48 15.40 -29.37
CA GLN A 54 9.73 13.98 -29.16
C GLN A 54 9.16 13.57 -27.81
N GLU A 55 8.15 12.69 -27.82
CA GLU A 55 7.63 12.08 -26.61
C GLU A 55 8.53 10.90 -26.19
N PRO A 56 9.21 10.96 -25.04
CA PRO A 56 10.00 9.84 -24.54
C PRO A 56 9.15 8.70 -23.96
N ALA A 57 7.82 8.75 -24.11
CA ALA A 57 6.79 7.93 -23.45
C ALA A 57 6.84 6.41 -23.74
N LYS A 58 7.94 5.90 -24.31
CA LYS A 58 8.18 4.45 -24.48
C LYS A 58 9.28 3.88 -23.59
N LEU A 59 10.00 4.69 -22.80
CA LEU A 59 11.21 4.23 -22.09
C LEU A 59 11.06 4.00 -20.58
N ASN A 60 9.93 4.35 -19.94
CA ASN A 60 9.78 4.13 -18.49
C ASN A 60 8.36 3.76 -18.04
N PRO A 61 8.10 2.48 -17.65
CA PRO A 61 6.77 2.00 -17.29
C PRO A 61 6.18 2.63 -16.01
N ILE A 62 6.98 3.24 -15.14
CA ILE A 62 6.49 3.86 -13.89
C ILE A 62 5.77 5.20 -14.16
N LEU A 63 6.15 5.89 -15.23
CA LEU A 63 5.45 7.11 -15.65
C LEU A 63 4.09 6.79 -16.27
N ASN A 64 3.82 5.57 -16.77
CA ASN A 64 2.50 5.26 -17.34
C ASN A 64 1.39 5.23 -16.28
N ASP A 65 1.71 4.89 -15.03
CA ASP A 65 0.74 4.84 -13.92
C ASP A 65 0.53 6.19 -13.23
N ILE A 66 1.43 7.16 -13.44
CA ILE A 66 1.42 8.48 -12.75
C ILE A 66 1.27 9.64 -13.74
N ALA A 67 1.62 9.47 -15.02
CA ALA A 67 1.58 10.53 -16.01
C ALA A 67 0.16 10.80 -16.49
N VAL A 68 -0.24 12.06 -16.31
CA VAL A 68 -1.44 12.67 -16.85
C VAL A 68 -1.45 12.50 -18.37
N ASN A 69 -2.48 11.79 -18.85
CA ASN A 69 -2.93 11.59 -20.23
C ASN A 69 -1.87 11.81 -21.34
N PRO A 70 -1.34 10.74 -21.96
CA PRO A 70 -0.27 10.82 -22.96
C PRO A 70 -0.71 11.48 -24.29
N ASN A 71 -1.97 11.89 -24.44
CA ASN A 71 -2.46 12.41 -25.71
C ASN A 71 -2.07 13.88 -25.93
N LEU A 72 -0.90 14.12 -26.54
CA LEU A 72 -0.43 15.46 -26.92
C LEU A 72 -1.47 16.22 -27.76
N LYS A 73 -2.26 15.53 -28.59
CA LYS A 73 -3.33 16.16 -29.38
C LYS A 73 -4.41 16.81 -28.51
N GLU A 74 -4.81 16.18 -27.42
CA GLU A 74 -5.79 16.73 -26.46
C GLU A 74 -5.19 17.88 -25.65
N ARG A 75 -3.91 17.78 -25.27
CA ARG A 75 -3.20 18.85 -24.56
C ARG A 75 -2.91 20.05 -25.45
N MET A 76 -2.77 19.84 -26.76
CA MET A 76 -2.36 20.87 -27.71
C MET A 76 -3.37 22.01 -27.81
N SER A 77 -4.67 21.71 -27.79
CA SER A 77 -5.71 22.74 -27.80
C SER A 77 -5.61 23.67 -26.59
N ALA A 78 -5.37 23.11 -25.40
CA ALA A 78 -5.16 23.86 -24.17
C ALA A 78 -3.83 24.64 -24.18
N LEU A 79 -2.75 24.06 -24.73
CA LEU A 79 -1.46 24.72 -24.87
C LEU A 79 -1.51 25.89 -25.86
N ILE A 80 -2.23 25.74 -26.97
CA ILE A 80 -2.48 26.83 -27.93
C ILE A 80 -3.27 27.94 -27.24
N ALA A 81 -4.37 27.61 -26.56
CA ALA A 81 -5.16 28.60 -25.82
C ALA A 81 -4.31 29.35 -24.77
N LEU A 82 -3.42 28.64 -24.09
CA LEU A 82 -2.50 29.22 -23.13
C LEU A 82 -1.41 30.07 -23.80
N ALA A 83 -0.89 29.67 -24.95
CA ALA A 83 0.07 30.46 -25.72
C ALA A 83 -0.52 31.79 -26.20
N HIS A 84 -1.83 31.82 -26.46
CA HIS A 84 -2.59 33.03 -26.80
C HIS A 84 -3.04 33.84 -25.58
N SER A 85 -2.77 33.37 -24.36
CA SER A 85 -3.17 34.04 -23.12
C SER A 85 -2.30 35.27 -22.83
N GLU A 86 -2.89 36.23 -22.11
CA GLU A 86 -2.20 37.44 -21.65
C GLU A 86 -0.96 37.14 -20.80
N VAL A 87 -1.00 36.07 -20.01
CA VAL A 87 0.11 35.67 -19.13
C VAL A 87 1.36 35.29 -19.93
N VAL A 88 1.19 34.60 -21.07
CA VAL A 88 2.32 34.17 -21.91
C VAL A 88 2.75 35.30 -22.84
N LEU A 89 1.81 35.89 -23.58
CA LEU A 89 2.10 36.94 -24.55
C LEU A 89 2.58 38.25 -23.91
N GLY A 90 2.09 38.58 -22.71
CA GLY A 90 2.56 39.73 -21.94
C GLY A 90 4.03 39.57 -21.56
N ARG A 91 4.44 38.38 -21.10
CA ARG A 91 5.86 38.08 -20.81
C ARG A 91 6.74 38.12 -22.06
N VAL A 92 6.23 37.64 -23.20
CA VAL A 92 6.96 37.77 -24.48
C VAL A 92 7.18 39.24 -24.83
N LEU A 93 6.18 40.11 -24.63
CA LEU A 93 6.31 41.54 -24.88
C LEU A 93 7.25 42.24 -23.89
N GLU A 94 7.30 41.78 -22.64
CA GLU A 94 8.28 42.22 -21.63
C GLU A 94 9.71 41.78 -22.02
N ASP A 95 9.91 40.52 -22.43
CA ASP A 95 11.21 39.98 -22.88
C ASP A 95 11.74 40.73 -24.12
N LEU A 96 10.85 41.22 -24.97
CA LEU A 96 11.17 42.02 -26.16
C LEU A 96 11.34 43.52 -25.87
N GLY A 97 11.20 43.95 -24.61
CA GLY A 97 11.28 45.35 -24.19
C GLY A 97 10.17 46.24 -24.77
N ARG A 98 9.04 45.65 -25.18
CA ARG A 98 7.89 46.37 -25.76
C ARG A 98 6.91 46.87 -24.70
N ILE A 99 6.91 46.22 -23.53
CA ILE A 99 6.08 46.55 -22.37
C ILE A 99 6.97 46.53 -21.13
N GLY A 100 6.73 47.46 -20.21
CA GLY A 100 7.43 47.56 -18.93
C GLY A 100 6.48 47.77 -17.75
N PRO A 101 7.00 47.88 -16.51
CA PRO A 101 6.20 48.06 -15.30
C PRO A 101 5.38 49.37 -15.30
N ASP A 102 5.83 50.39 -16.03
CA ASP A 102 5.17 51.70 -16.13
C ASP A 102 4.21 51.82 -17.32
N THR A 103 3.99 50.75 -18.08
CA THR A 103 3.09 50.77 -19.25
C THR A 103 1.62 50.76 -18.79
N ASP A 104 0.81 51.63 -19.36
CA ASP A 104 -0.64 51.68 -19.08
C ASP A 104 -1.28 50.30 -19.32
N PRO A 105 -2.04 49.74 -18.36
CA PRO A 105 -2.75 48.48 -18.50
C PRO A 105 -3.59 48.35 -19.77
N ARG A 106 -4.20 49.45 -20.25
CA ARG A 106 -5.01 49.42 -21.48
C ARG A 106 -4.15 49.19 -22.72
N VAL A 107 -3.00 49.88 -22.78
CA VAL A 107 -2.04 49.73 -23.88
C VAL A 107 -1.44 48.32 -23.86
N LYS A 108 -1.16 47.78 -22.67
CA LYS A 108 -0.69 46.40 -22.50
C LYS A 108 -1.70 45.39 -23.06
N GLU A 109 -2.98 45.52 -22.71
CA GLU A 109 -4.03 44.64 -23.20
C GLU A 109 -4.18 44.70 -24.74
N ASP A 110 -4.16 45.91 -25.31
CA ASP A 110 -4.27 46.09 -26.76
C ASP A 110 -3.07 45.50 -27.51
N MET A 111 -1.86 45.67 -26.97
CA MET A 111 -0.64 45.06 -27.54
C MET A 111 -0.69 43.54 -27.47
N VAL A 112 -1.10 42.96 -26.34
CA VAL A 112 -1.30 41.51 -26.20
C VAL A 112 -2.34 41.00 -27.19
N ARG A 113 -3.48 41.69 -27.33
CA ARG A 113 -4.54 41.30 -28.27
C ARG A 113 -4.06 41.35 -29.72
N SER A 114 -3.30 42.38 -30.08
CA SER A 114 -2.71 42.51 -31.42
C SER A 114 -1.68 41.40 -31.71
N LEU A 115 -0.85 41.05 -30.72
CA LEU A 115 0.12 39.98 -30.82
C LEU A 115 -0.59 38.62 -30.96
N SER A 116 -1.62 38.37 -30.14
CA SER A 116 -2.42 37.16 -30.18
C SER A 116 -3.09 36.95 -31.54
N ALA A 117 -3.64 38.00 -32.15
CA ALA A 117 -4.26 37.92 -33.47
C ALA A 117 -3.26 37.69 -34.62
N ALA A 118 -2.00 38.06 -34.41
CA ALA A 118 -0.93 37.94 -35.41
C ALA A 118 -0.16 36.62 -35.34
N VAL A 119 -0.28 35.88 -34.23
CA VAL A 119 0.30 34.55 -34.00
C VAL A 119 -0.67 33.47 -34.48
N SER A 120 -0.15 32.43 -35.12
CA SER A 120 -0.90 31.21 -35.45
C SER A 120 -0.05 30.00 -35.09
N ILE A 121 -0.57 29.14 -34.23
CA ILE A 121 0.09 27.90 -33.79
C ILE A 121 -0.79 26.71 -34.21
N GLN A 122 -0.20 25.74 -34.91
CA GLN A 122 -0.90 24.57 -35.40
C GLN A 122 -0.06 23.30 -35.18
N LEU A 123 -0.74 22.20 -34.89
CA LEU A 123 -0.13 20.87 -34.86
C LEU A 123 -0.28 20.23 -36.23
N VAL A 124 0.85 19.87 -36.84
CA VAL A 124 0.92 19.20 -38.14
C VAL A 124 1.28 17.73 -37.89
N GLY A 125 0.38 16.82 -38.20
CA GLY A 125 0.59 15.40 -37.92
C GLY A 125 0.42 15.07 -36.43
N THR A 126 1.42 14.42 -35.84
CA THR A 126 1.38 13.90 -34.45
C THR A 126 2.30 14.65 -33.49
N ASP A 127 3.42 15.17 -33.97
CA ASP A 127 4.59 15.58 -33.18
C ASP A 127 5.23 16.88 -33.68
N ILE A 128 4.78 17.44 -34.80
CA ILE A 128 5.35 18.67 -35.39
C ILE A 128 4.45 19.86 -35.06
N ILE A 129 5.00 20.86 -34.40
CA ILE A 129 4.33 22.13 -34.10
C ILE A 129 4.85 23.19 -35.06
N GLU A 130 3.93 23.78 -35.80
CA GLU A 130 4.20 24.90 -36.69
C GLU A 130 3.71 26.20 -36.05
N MET A 131 4.61 27.17 -35.93
CA MET A 131 4.30 28.52 -35.44
C MET A 131 4.54 29.53 -36.55
N LYS A 132 3.56 30.39 -36.78
CA LYS A 132 3.59 31.47 -37.77
C LYS A 132 3.30 32.79 -37.07
N PHE A 133 4.04 33.83 -37.44
CA PHE A 133 3.80 35.17 -36.92
C PHE A 133 3.90 36.21 -38.04
N ARG A 134 2.90 37.11 -38.10
CA ARG A 134 2.78 38.13 -39.14
C ARG A 134 2.99 39.52 -38.58
N ALA A 135 3.91 40.29 -39.17
CA ALA A 135 4.10 41.70 -38.81
C ALA A 135 4.28 42.60 -40.03
N LEU A 136 4.19 43.91 -39.81
CA LEU A 136 4.44 44.96 -40.80
C LEU A 136 5.93 45.22 -41.01
N ASP A 137 6.73 45.00 -39.97
CA ASP A 137 8.18 45.17 -39.99
C ASP A 137 8.88 43.87 -40.44
N PRO A 138 9.90 43.91 -41.31
CA PRO A 138 10.66 42.71 -41.70
C PRO A 138 11.51 42.10 -40.57
N THR A 139 11.99 42.87 -39.59
CA THR A 139 12.88 42.34 -38.54
C THR A 139 12.15 41.79 -37.32
N SER A 140 11.03 42.40 -36.94
CA SER A 140 10.23 41.99 -35.78
C SER A 140 9.73 40.54 -35.80
N PRO A 141 9.35 39.92 -36.94
CA PRO A 141 8.72 38.62 -36.95
C PRO A 141 9.56 37.48 -36.38
N ALA A 142 10.83 37.41 -36.78
CA ALA A 142 11.72 36.33 -36.37
C ALA A 142 12.05 36.39 -34.87
N ILE A 143 12.38 37.59 -34.36
CA ILE A 143 12.72 37.81 -32.95
C ILE A 143 11.52 37.52 -32.04
N THR A 144 10.32 37.98 -32.45
CA THR A 144 9.09 37.74 -31.68
C THR A 144 8.74 36.25 -31.63
N LEU A 145 8.90 35.55 -32.74
CA LEU A 145 8.66 34.11 -32.83
C LEU A 145 9.67 33.30 -32.01
N GLU A 146 10.93 33.74 -31.94
CA GLU A 146 11.96 33.14 -31.08
C GLU A 146 11.64 33.32 -29.59
N ALA A 147 11.23 34.53 -29.18
CA ALA A 147 10.85 34.80 -27.79
C ALA A 147 9.60 33.99 -27.39
N LEU A 148 8.60 33.93 -28.27
CA LEU A 148 7.39 33.12 -28.07
C LEU A 148 7.72 31.63 -27.96
N SER A 149 8.59 31.10 -28.83
CA SER A 149 8.94 29.68 -28.82
C SER A 149 9.67 29.28 -27.53
N LYS A 150 10.60 30.10 -27.03
CA LYS A 150 11.25 29.86 -25.72
C LYS A 150 10.23 29.72 -24.59
N ARG A 151 9.27 30.65 -24.50
CA ARG A 151 8.21 30.62 -23.48
C ARG A 151 7.23 29.45 -23.67
N PHE A 152 6.92 29.12 -24.92
CA PHE A 152 6.06 28.00 -25.25
C PHE A 152 6.70 26.66 -24.87
N ILE A 153 7.98 26.46 -25.21
CA ILE A 153 8.76 25.26 -24.85
C ILE A 153 8.85 25.11 -23.33
N GLU A 154 9.16 26.20 -22.62
CA GLU A 154 9.19 26.23 -21.15
C GLU A 154 7.85 25.72 -20.58
N ARG A 155 6.72 26.19 -21.13
CA ARG A 155 5.38 25.81 -20.68
C ARG A 155 4.95 24.42 -21.11
N LEU A 156 5.49 23.92 -22.23
CA LEU A 156 5.27 22.55 -22.71
C LEU A 156 5.92 21.51 -21.78
N VAL A 157 7.15 21.77 -21.33
CA VAL A 157 7.94 20.83 -20.51
C VAL A 157 7.70 20.98 -18.99
N SER A 158 7.34 22.18 -18.53
CA SER A 158 7.16 22.49 -17.09
C SER A 158 6.15 21.59 -16.34
N PRO A 159 4.94 21.30 -16.85
CA PRO A 159 3.97 20.47 -16.13
C PRO A 159 4.47 19.05 -15.88
N GLU A 160 5.18 18.45 -16.83
CA GLU A 160 5.72 17.10 -16.69
C GLU A 160 6.87 17.06 -15.67
N ARG A 161 7.77 18.05 -15.71
CA ARG A 161 8.83 18.20 -14.67
C ARG A 161 8.23 18.34 -13.28
N THR A 162 7.23 19.21 -13.14
CA THR A 162 6.55 19.45 -11.86
C THR A 162 5.87 18.16 -11.36
N ALA A 163 5.21 17.40 -12.24
CA ALA A 163 4.57 16.14 -11.88
C ALA A 163 5.58 15.09 -11.39
N VAL A 164 6.77 15.00 -12.01
CA VAL A 164 7.83 14.08 -11.57
C VAL A 164 8.40 14.51 -10.21
N GLU A 165 8.66 15.80 -10.01
CA GLU A 165 9.14 16.35 -8.74
C GLU A 165 8.13 16.16 -7.60
N ASP A 166 6.83 16.39 -7.87
CA ASP A 166 5.77 16.17 -6.90
C ASP A 166 5.61 14.68 -6.56
N SER A 167 5.78 13.79 -7.55
CA SER A 167 5.78 12.34 -7.35
C SER A 167 6.97 11.90 -6.51
N GLU A 168 8.17 12.42 -6.78
CA GLU A 168 9.36 12.17 -5.96
C GLU A 168 9.14 12.62 -4.52
N ARG A 169 8.58 13.83 -4.32
CA ARG A 169 8.28 14.38 -3.00
C ARG A 169 7.24 13.54 -2.26
N PHE A 170 6.18 13.12 -2.94
CA PHE A 170 5.15 12.24 -2.40
C PHE A 170 5.72 10.88 -1.97
N LEU A 171 6.47 10.22 -2.86
CA LEU A 171 7.11 8.92 -2.59
C LEU A 171 8.11 9.03 -1.44
N LYS A 172 8.89 10.10 -1.35
CA LYS A 172 9.80 10.36 -0.23
C LYS A 172 9.05 10.51 1.09
N GLY A 173 7.94 11.23 1.09
CA GLY A 173 7.06 11.39 2.27
C GLY A 173 6.52 10.03 2.74
N GLN A 174 5.95 9.26 1.82
CA GLN A 174 5.43 7.91 2.11
C GLN A 174 6.53 6.95 2.57
N MET A 175 7.70 6.97 1.94
CA MET A 175 8.85 6.16 2.32
C MET A 175 9.31 6.48 3.75
N ASN A 176 9.38 7.76 4.13
CA ASN A 176 9.76 8.18 5.48
C ASN A 176 8.71 7.73 6.52
N GLU A 177 7.43 7.83 6.20
CA GLU A 177 6.35 7.34 7.06
C GLU A 177 6.47 5.82 7.28
N ARG A 178 6.65 5.05 6.19
CA ARG A 178 6.83 3.60 6.28
C ARG A 178 8.12 3.19 6.98
N ARG A 179 9.19 3.99 6.87
CA ARG A 179 10.42 3.78 7.64
C ARG A 179 10.14 3.84 9.14
N VAL A 180 9.37 4.82 9.60
CA VAL A 180 9.01 4.92 11.02
C VAL A 180 8.19 3.71 11.46
N SER A 181 7.23 3.26 10.64
CA SER A 181 6.45 2.04 10.93
C SER A 181 7.33 0.78 10.97
N LEU A 182 8.31 0.66 10.07
CA LEU A 182 9.28 -0.44 10.06
C LEU A 182 10.13 -0.42 11.33
N GLU A 183 10.69 0.73 11.70
CA GLU A 183 11.48 0.87 12.93
C GLU A 183 10.64 0.54 14.18
N GLN A 184 9.35 0.89 14.21
CA GLN A 184 8.44 0.52 15.29
C GLN A 184 8.20 -0.99 15.34
N ALA A 185 7.95 -1.64 14.20
CA ALA A 185 7.75 -3.09 14.12
C ALA A 185 9.02 -3.85 14.53
N GLU A 186 10.20 -3.42 14.08
CA GLU A 186 11.48 -4.02 14.44
C GLU A 186 11.79 -3.86 15.92
N ARG A 187 11.53 -2.68 16.51
CA ARG A 187 11.66 -2.47 17.96
C ARG A 187 10.69 -3.34 18.75
N ALA A 188 9.43 -3.46 18.30
CA ALA A 188 8.45 -4.32 18.95
C ALA A 188 8.90 -5.79 18.92
N PHE A 189 9.33 -6.29 17.77
CA PHE A 189 9.87 -7.64 17.63
C PHE A 189 11.12 -7.88 18.49
N SER A 190 12.08 -6.95 18.45
CA SER A 190 13.30 -7.04 19.26
C SER A 190 13.00 -7.03 20.75
N SER A 191 12.13 -6.13 21.22
CA SER A 191 11.73 -6.03 22.62
C SER A 191 11.01 -7.29 23.11
N PHE A 192 10.13 -7.86 22.29
CA PHE A 192 9.45 -9.12 22.58
C PHE A 192 10.44 -10.28 22.67
N ARG A 193 11.41 -10.34 21.74
CA ARG A 193 12.47 -11.37 21.74
C ARG A 193 13.37 -11.26 22.98
N SER A 194 13.74 -10.05 23.38
CA SER A 194 14.55 -9.81 24.58
C SER A 194 13.79 -10.13 25.87
N ALA A 195 12.51 -9.77 25.96
CA ALA A 195 11.69 -10.04 27.14
C ALA A 195 11.35 -11.53 27.32
N ASN A 196 11.34 -12.31 26.23
CA ASN A 196 11.03 -13.74 26.23
C ASN A 196 12.25 -14.62 25.87
N ALA A 197 13.47 -14.13 26.11
CA ALA A 197 14.70 -14.82 25.72
C ALA A 197 14.80 -16.25 26.30
N ASP A 198 14.31 -16.45 27.53
CA ASP A 198 14.32 -17.74 28.23
C ASP A 198 13.25 -18.71 27.75
N LYS A 199 12.30 -18.24 26.91
CA LYS A 199 11.13 -18.98 26.44
C LYS A 199 11.08 -19.06 24.91
N LEU A 200 12.25 -18.94 24.27
CA LEU A 200 12.35 -19.01 22.81
C LEU A 200 12.03 -20.42 22.30
N PRO A 201 11.38 -20.56 21.12
CA PRO A 201 11.05 -21.86 20.53
C PRO A 201 12.24 -22.82 20.41
N ALA A 202 13.46 -22.30 20.20
CA ALA A 202 14.69 -23.10 20.18
C ALA A 202 14.94 -23.90 21.47
N LEU A 203 14.42 -23.43 22.61
CA LEU A 203 14.53 -24.07 23.93
C LEU A 203 13.39 -25.06 24.20
N TYR A 204 12.31 -25.05 23.41
CA TYR A 204 11.14 -25.91 23.60
C TYR A 204 11.53 -27.40 23.66
N ASN A 205 12.22 -27.88 22.63
CA ASN A 205 12.65 -29.29 22.55
C ASN A 205 13.52 -29.70 23.75
N SER A 206 14.42 -28.81 24.20
CA SER A 206 15.27 -29.07 25.37
C SER A 206 14.47 -29.12 26.68
N THR A 207 13.35 -28.41 26.75
CA THR A 207 12.49 -28.35 27.93
C THR A 207 11.58 -29.57 27.97
N VAL A 208 11.04 -29.99 26.83
CA VAL A 208 10.28 -31.23 26.68
C VAL A 208 11.15 -32.45 27.04
N GLN A 209 12.41 -32.49 26.59
CA GLN A 209 13.35 -33.56 26.97
C GLN A 209 13.65 -33.56 28.49
N ARG A 210 13.84 -32.39 29.11
CA ARG A 210 14.01 -32.28 30.56
C ARG A 210 12.77 -32.74 31.32
N LEU A 211 11.57 -32.42 30.84
CA LEU A 211 10.32 -32.90 31.41
C LEU A 211 10.24 -34.43 31.34
N ALA A 212 10.52 -35.03 30.18
CA ALA A 212 10.51 -36.48 30.02
C ALA A 212 11.52 -37.18 30.96
N GLN A 213 12.72 -36.60 31.12
CA GLN A 213 13.72 -37.11 32.06
C GLN A 213 13.25 -37.00 33.52
N LEU A 214 12.56 -35.91 33.88
CA LEU A 214 12.02 -35.69 35.20
C LEU A 214 10.83 -36.62 35.50
N GLU A 215 9.95 -36.85 34.54
CA GLU A 215 8.84 -37.81 34.64
C GLU A 215 9.36 -39.23 34.87
N GLN A 216 10.42 -39.64 34.15
CA GLN A 216 11.09 -40.93 34.38
C GLN A 216 11.69 -41.02 35.80
N GLN A 217 12.27 -39.93 36.32
CA GLN A 217 12.78 -39.87 37.69
C GLN A 217 11.66 -39.99 38.73
N ILE A 218 10.53 -39.30 38.50
CA ILE A 218 9.34 -39.40 39.35
C ILE A 218 8.84 -40.85 39.39
N GLU A 219 8.67 -41.50 38.24
CA GLU A 219 8.21 -42.89 38.16
C GLU A 219 9.16 -43.83 38.92
N THR A 220 10.47 -43.66 38.75
CA THR A 220 11.48 -44.45 39.46
C THR A 220 11.37 -44.26 40.99
N LYS A 221 11.19 -43.01 41.44
CA LYS A 221 11.07 -42.67 42.87
C LYS A 221 9.74 -43.09 43.47
N GLU A 222 8.65 -43.06 42.71
CA GLU A 222 7.35 -43.60 43.11
C GLU A 222 7.40 -45.12 43.26
N MET A 223 8.11 -45.82 42.37
CA MET A 223 8.36 -47.26 42.54
C MET A 223 9.18 -47.53 43.81
N GLU A 224 10.27 -46.77 44.05
CA GLU A 224 11.05 -46.87 45.30
C GLU A 224 10.17 -46.63 46.53
N LEU A 225 9.30 -45.62 46.50
CA LEU A 225 8.37 -45.31 47.57
C LEU A 225 7.37 -46.45 47.80
N GLY A 226 6.78 -47.01 46.74
CA GLY A 226 5.88 -48.15 46.82
C GLY A 226 6.56 -49.39 47.41
N THR A 227 7.83 -49.64 47.07
CA THR A 227 8.61 -50.71 47.72
C THR A 227 8.89 -50.41 49.19
N ALA A 228 9.23 -49.16 49.54
CA ALA A 228 9.44 -48.74 50.92
C ALA A 228 8.15 -48.91 51.75
N ASP A 229 7.00 -48.53 51.19
CA ASP A 229 5.69 -48.74 51.80
C ASP A 229 5.38 -50.22 52.05
N ALA A 230 5.61 -51.07 51.06
CA ALA A 230 5.43 -52.51 51.20
C ALA A 230 6.35 -53.11 52.28
N THR A 231 7.62 -52.70 52.32
CA THR A 231 8.57 -53.15 53.36
C THR A 231 8.16 -52.69 54.75
N LEU A 232 7.63 -51.47 54.87
CA LEU A 232 7.18 -50.92 56.13
C LEU A 232 5.92 -51.65 56.62
N ALA A 233 4.97 -51.94 55.73
CA ALA A 233 3.80 -52.76 56.03
C ALA A 233 4.18 -54.18 56.47
N ASP A 234 5.17 -54.81 55.81
CA ASP A 234 5.70 -56.12 56.20
C ASP A 234 6.36 -56.06 57.59
N LEU A 235 7.20 -55.06 57.85
CA LEU A 235 7.85 -54.86 59.16
C LEU A 235 6.82 -54.62 60.28
N ARG A 236 5.80 -53.80 60.04
CA ARG A 236 4.67 -53.59 60.99
C ARG A 236 3.93 -54.89 61.27
N ARG A 237 3.63 -55.68 60.24
CA ARG A 237 2.96 -56.98 60.39
C ARG A 237 3.81 -57.96 61.20
N ARG A 238 5.12 -58.06 60.92
CA ARG A 238 6.05 -58.91 61.69
C ARG A 238 6.16 -58.48 63.15
N LEU A 239 6.19 -57.17 63.41
CA LEU A 239 6.24 -56.63 64.77
C LEU A 239 4.95 -56.99 65.54
N ALA A 240 3.79 -56.88 64.90
CA ALA A 240 2.50 -57.26 65.49
C ALA A 240 2.41 -58.76 65.80
N THR A 241 2.93 -59.63 64.92
CA THR A 241 2.94 -61.08 65.15
C THR A 241 4.00 -61.57 66.14
N THR A 242 5.04 -60.76 66.42
CA THR A 242 6.15 -61.10 67.34
C THR A 242 5.96 -60.41 68.70
N ASN A 243 4.73 -60.14 69.12
CA ASN A 243 4.47 -59.51 70.41
C ASN A 243 4.92 -60.45 71.56
N PRO A 244 5.97 -60.12 72.33
CA PRO A 244 6.52 -61.00 73.36
C PRO A 244 5.53 -61.25 74.52
N LEU A 245 4.49 -60.43 74.66
CA LEU A 245 3.42 -60.63 75.63
C LEU A 245 2.56 -61.85 75.29
N ILE A 246 2.29 -62.09 74.01
CA ILE A 246 1.56 -63.27 73.54
C ILE A 246 2.38 -64.54 73.82
N GLY A 247 3.69 -64.51 73.55
CA GLY A 247 4.58 -65.63 73.86
C GLY A 247 4.63 -65.99 75.36
N ARG A 248 4.60 -64.98 76.25
CA ARG A 248 4.54 -65.19 77.70
C ARG A 248 3.21 -65.81 78.16
N ILE A 249 2.09 -65.36 77.58
CA ILE A 249 0.77 -65.91 77.89
C ILE A 249 0.66 -67.36 77.40
N GLU A 250 1.19 -67.67 76.22
CA GLU A 250 1.28 -69.05 75.71
C GLU A 250 2.10 -69.94 76.64
N GLU A 251 3.27 -69.48 77.11
CA GLU A 251 4.09 -70.23 78.07
C GLU A 251 3.35 -70.45 79.40
N ALA A 252 2.65 -69.43 79.90
CA ALA A 252 1.82 -69.54 81.10
C ALA A 252 0.63 -70.50 80.90
N ILE A 253 -0.01 -70.51 79.72
CA ILE A 253 -1.06 -71.46 79.35
C ILE A 253 -0.49 -72.88 79.38
N VAL A 254 0.67 -73.11 78.77
CA VAL A 254 1.35 -74.41 78.76
C VAL A 254 1.66 -74.87 80.19
N GLN A 255 2.22 -74.01 81.03
CA GLN A 255 2.52 -74.35 82.43
C GLN A 255 1.27 -74.70 83.24
N VAL A 256 0.21 -73.86 83.17
CA VAL A 256 -1.05 -74.10 83.88
C VAL A 256 -1.78 -75.32 83.33
N SER A 257 -1.67 -75.61 82.03
CA SER A 257 -2.25 -76.81 81.42
C SER A 257 -1.57 -78.08 81.90
N ALA A 258 -0.24 -78.06 82.06
CA ALA A 258 0.52 -79.17 82.63
C ALA A 258 0.19 -79.38 84.13
N GLU A 259 0.05 -78.29 84.88
CA GLU A 259 -0.40 -78.31 86.28
C GLU A 259 -1.80 -78.92 86.39
N LEU A 260 -2.75 -78.49 85.56
CA LEU A 260 -4.11 -79.02 85.51
C LEU A 260 -4.14 -80.52 85.15
N ALA A 261 -3.33 -80.96 84.19
CA ALA A 261 -3.20 -82.38 83.83
C ALA A 261 -2.67 -83.21 85.00
N SER A 262 -1.68 -82.68 85.73
CA SER A 262 -1.13 -83.34 86.92
C SER A 262 -2.13 -83.41 88.09
N LEU A 263 -2.97 -82.38 88.26
CA LEU A 263 -4.02 -82.33 89.27
C LEU A 263 -5.17 -83.28 88.92
N ARG A 264 -5.60 -83.36 87.66
CA ARG A 264 -6.62 -84.31 87.18
C ARG A 264 -6.20 -85.77 87.27
N ALA A 265 -4.90 -86.05 87.24
CA ALA A 265 -4.39 -87.40 87.49
C ALA A 265 -4.54 -87.84 88.96
N ARG A 266 -4.71 -86.90 89.90
CA ARG A 266 -4.78 -87.14 91.35
C ARG A 266 -6.15 -86.84 91.97
N TYR A 267 -6.94 -85.97 91.34
CA TYR A 267 -8.21 -85.46 91.85
C TYR A 267 -9.32 -85.50 90.79
N THR A 268 -10.58 -85.55 91.24
CA THR A 268 -11.75 -85.46 90.34
C THR A 268 -12.02 -84.01 89.91
N ASP A 269 -12.77 -83.82 88.83
CA ASP A 269 -13.06 -82.50 88.25
C ASP A 269 -13.82 -81.53 89.19
N GLN A 270 -14.37 -82.03 90.31
CA GLN A 270 -15.04 -81.19 91.32
C GLN A 270 -14.10 -80.67 92.41
N HIS A 271 -12.81 -81.06 92.40
CA HIS A 271 -11.86 -80.61 93.41
C HIS A 271 -11.51 -79.13 93.25
N SER A 272 -11.40 -78.41 94.38
CA SER A 272 -11.22 -76.95 94.40
C SER A 272 -9.97 -76.49 93.66
N GLU A 273 -8.86 -77.24 93.74
CA GLU A 273 -7.61 -76.95 93.05
C GLU A 273 -7.70 -77.15 91.52
N VAL A 274 -8.46 -78.16 91.07
CA VAL A 274 -8.71 -78.40 89.63
C VAL A 274 -9.57 -77.27 89.06
N GLN A 275 -10.61 -76.84 89.78
CA GLN A 275 -11.45 -75.70 89.38
C GLN A 275 -10.69 -74.37 89.41
N ALA A 276 -9.74 -74.20 90.33
CA ALA A 276 -8.88 -73.02 90.38
C ALA A 276 -7.93 -72.97 89.17
N ALA A 277 -7.26 -74.09 88.84
CA ALA A 277 -6.41 -74.20 87.67
C ALA A 277 -7.18 -74.03 86.36
N MET A 278 -8.40 -74.59 86.26
CA MET A 278 -9.26 -74.43 85.09
C MET A 278 -9.69 -72.97 84.88
N ARG A 279 -10.14 -72.27 85.94
CA ARG A 279 -10.46 -70.82 85.88
C ARG A 279 -9.24 -69.96 85.54
N LYS A 280 -8.04 -70.39 85.92
CA LYS A 280 -6.78 -69.71 85.59
C LYS A 280 -6.45 -69.89 84.10
N LEU A 281 -6.63 -71.10 83.56
CA LEU A 281 -6.42 -71.39 82.15
C LEU A 281 -7.43 -70.67 81.25
N GLU A 282 -8.71 -70.62 81.65
CA GLU A 282 -9.76 -69.90 80.93
C GLU A 282 -9.43 -68.40 80.82
N ARG A 283 -9.07 -67.76 81.95
CA ARG A 283 -8.63 -66.35 81.94
C ARG A 283 -7.44 -66.10 81.02
N LEU A 284 -6.43 -66.98 81.03
CA LEU A 284 -5.25 -66.81 80.17
C LEU A 284 -5.62 -66.96 78.68
N ASN A 285 -6.54 -67.86 78.34
CA ASN A 285 -7.05 -67.98 76.96
C ASN A 285 -7.86 -66.76 76.53
N ASP A 286 -8.73 -66.24 77.40
CA ASP A 286 -9.50 -65.03 77.13
C ASP A 286 -8.58 -63.82 76.93
N GLU A 287 -7.54 -63.68 77.77
CA GLU A 287 -6.54 -62.62 77.67
C GLU A 287 -5.71 -62.73 76.37
N ARG A 288 -5.32 -63.94 75.98
CA ARG A 288 -4.69 -64.21 74.69
C ARG A 288 -5.57 -63.78 73.52
N GLN A 289 -6.86 -64.14 73.55
CA GLN A 289 -7.80 -63.83 72.47
C GLN A 289 -8.11 -62.33 72.38
N HIS A 290 -8.19 -61.66 73.52
CA HIS A 290 -8.34 -60.21 73.60
C HIS A 290 -7.11 -59.49 73.02
N LEU A 291 -5.90 -59.98 73.29
CA LEU A 291 -4.67 -59.42 72.74
C LEU A 291 -4.52 -59.67 71.23
N LEU A 292 -4.92 -60.85 70.73
CA LEU A 292 -4.88 -61.18 69.30
C LEU A 292 -5.89 -60.36 68.49
N SER A 293 -7.07 -60.07 69.06
CA SER A 293 -8.06 -59.19 68.43
C SER A 293 -7.61 -57.74 68.45
N SER A 294 -7.07 -57.26 69.58
CA SER A 294 -6.48 -55.92 69.68
C SER A 294 -5.27 -55.74 68.75
N ALA A 295 -4.49 -56.80 68.51
CA ALA A 295 -3.32 -56.78 67.62
C ALA A 295 -3.66 -56.59 66.13
N ARG A 296 -4.91 -56.83 65.71
CA ARG A 296 -5.37 -56.55 64.34
C ARG A 296 -5.58 -55.05 64.07
N ASP A 297 -5.82 -54.28 65.13
CA ASP A 297 -6.22 -52.87 65.05
C ASP A 297 -5.10 -51.90 65.47
N ILE A 298 -3.85 -52.37 65.59
CA ILE A 298 -2.72 -51.54 66.02
C ILE A 298 -2.35 -50.54 64.92
N GLU A 299 -2.91 -49.34 65.05
CA GLU A 299 -2.48 -48.13 64.38
C GLU A 299 -1.37 -47.43 65.21
N SER A 300 -0.55 -46.62 64.54
CA SER A 300 0.74 -46.00 64.95
C SER A 300 0.96 -45.51 66.41
N VAL A 301 -0.08 -45.37 67.24
CA VAL A 301 -0.06 -44.81 68.60
C VAL A 301 0.55 -45.76 69.64
N ASP A 302 0.56 -47.08 69.40
CA ASP A 302 1.16 -48.03 70.34
C ASP A 302 2.68 -48.21 70.17
N LEU A 303 3.31 -47.64 69.14
CA LEU A 303 4.75 -47.78 68.92
C LEU A 303 5.59 -47.07 70.00
N ASP A 304 5.16 -45.87 70.40
CA ASP A 304 5.78 -45.10 71.48
C ASP A 304 5.62 -45.79 72.83
N ARG A 305 4.49 -46.47 73.05
CA ARG A 305 4.26 -47.30 74.24
C ARG A 305 5.15 -48.53 74.26
N LEU A 306 5.31 -49.22 73.12
CA LEU A 306 6.21 -50.37 72.98
C LEU A 306 7.68 -49.96 73.16
N TRP A 307 8.07 -48.78 72.69
CA TRP A 307 9.40 -48.21 72.92
C TRP A 307 9.66 -47.92 74.41
N ASN A 308 8.70 -47.28 75.09
CA ASN A 308 8.80 -47.01 76.53
C ASN A 308 8.83 -48.30 77.35
N LEU A 309 8.09 -49.34 76.95
CA LEU A 309 8.12 -50.66 77.58
C LEU A 309 9.48 -51.36 77.37
N ALA A 310 10.04 -51.29 76.17
CA ALA A 310 11.35 -51.87 75.86
C ALA A 310 12.51 -51.15 76.54
N ALA A 311 12.46 -49.81 76.62
CA ALA A 311 13.47 -48.99 77.29
C ALA A 311 13.40 -49.14 78.82
N GLY A 312 12.19 -49.20 79.39
CA GLY A 312 11.98 -49.36 80.84
C GLY A 312 12.43 -50.72 81.41
N VAL A 313 12.48 -51.78 80.59
CA VAL A 313 12.93 -53.13 81.02
C VAL A 313 14.45 -53.22 81.22
N THR A 314 15.23 -52.29 80.67
CA THR A 314 16.70 -52.34 80.78
C THR A 314 17.27 -51.85 82.11
N GLN A 315 16.44 -51.32 83.02
CA GLN A 315 16.89 -50.67 84.25
C GLN A 315 16.62 -51.46 85.54
N SER A 316 15.81 -52.53 85.48
CA SER A 316 15.52 -53.40 86.64
C SER A 316 16.37 -54.66 86.56
N GLY A 317 17.52 -54.65 87.23
CA GLY A 317 18.40 -55.81 87.32
C GLY A 317 17.91 -56.82 88.34
N ASP A 318 17.16 -57.84 87.90
CA ASP A 318 17.28 -59.20 88.45
C ASP A 318 16.57 -60.23 87.56
N THR A 319 17.32 -61.23 87.05
CA THR A 319 16.95 -62.51 86.40
C THR A 319 17.53 -62.77 84.99
N ALA A 320 18.36 -63.80 84.92
CA ALA A 320 19.26 -64.15 83.80
C ALA A 320 18.60 -64.71 82.51
N ASN A 321 17.26 -64.73 82.43
CA ASN A 321 16.53 -65.16 81.22
C ASN A 321 15.85 -64.00 80.47
N GLU A 322 15.84 -62.79 81.05
CA GLU A 322 15.16 -61.60 80.49
C GLU A 322 16.00 -60.84 79.44
N THR A 323 17.32 -61.08 79.38
CA THR A 323 18.27 -60.28 78.58
C THR A 323 18.26 -60.55 77.07
N ARG A 324 17.63 -61.63 76.57
CA ARG A 324 17.72 -62.02 75.15
C ARG A 324 16.62 -61.42 74.25
N THR A 325 15.47 -61.05 74.79
CA THR A 325 14.30 -60.61 74.01
C THR A 325 14.27 -59.09 73.78
N ALA A 326 14.80 -58.31 74.71
CA ALA A 326 14.93 -56.85 74.61
C ALA A 326 15.82 -56.37 73.43
N PRO A 327 17.02 -56.93 73.15
CA PRO A 327 17.88 -56.45 72.07
C PRO A 327 17.29 -56.71 70.66
N LEU A 328 16.47 -57.76 70.49
CA LEU A 328 15.81 -58.07 69.22
C LEU A 328 14.70 -57.05 68.90
N LEU A 329 13.88 -56.69 69.90
CA LEU A 329 12.78 -55.75 69.74
C LEU A 329 13.29 -54.33 69.44
N VAL A 330 14.34 -53.89 70.15
CA VAL A 330 15.00 -52.59 69.88
C VAL A 330 15.56 -52.56 68.46
N SER A 331 16.19 -53.64 67.99
CA SER A 331 16.67 -53.73 66.60
C SER A 331 15.54 -53.69 65.56
N GLN A 332 14.39 -54.31 65.85
CA GLN A 332 13.22 -54.28 64.96
C GLN A 332 12.55 -52.90 64.92
N LEU A 333 12.42 -52.24 66.08
CA LEU A 333 11.92 -50.86 66.18
C LEU A 333 12.84 -49.87 65.45
N GLN A 334 14.16 -50.02 65.60
CA GLN A 334 15.14 -49.22 64.86
C GLN A 334 14.99 -49.41 63.34
N LYS A 335 14.88 -50.66 62.86
CA LYS A 335 14.65 -50.95 61.42
C LYS A 335 13.35 -50.35 60.90
N LEU A 336 12.30 -50.35 61.73
CA LEU A 336 11.02 -49.73 61.38
C LEU A 336 11.12 -48.21 61.34
N GLN A 337 11.83 -47.58 62.27
CA GLN A 337 12.09 -46.14 62.25
C GLN A 337 12.94 -45.74 61.04
N GLU A 338 13.98 -46.51 60.69
CA GLU A 338 14.79 -46.31 59.49
C GLU A 338 13.94 -46.44 58.21
N ALA A 339 13.08 -47.46 58.13
CA ALA A 339 12.16 -47.63 57.01
C ALA A 339 11.13 -46.48 56.92
N GLN A 340 10.61 -46.01 58.05
CA GLN A 340 9.70 -44.86 58.12
C GLN A 340 10.38 -43.57 57.69
N ALA A 341 11.62 -43.32 58.16
CA ALA A 341 12.40 -42.17 57.75
C ALA A 341 12.69 -42.21 56.24
N ARG A 342 13.02 -43.39 55.70
CA ARG A 342 13.24 -43.60 54.26
C ARG A 342 11.99 -43.33 53.44
N LYS A 343 10.83 -43.82 53.88
CA LYS A 343 9.53 -43.53 53.26
C LYS A 343 9.28 -42.01 53.20
N VAL A 344 9.35 -41.33 54.34
CA VAL A 344 9.09 -39.87 54.41
C VAL A 344 10.10 -39.09 53.57
N GLY A 345 11.36 -39.54 53.50
CA GLY A 345 12.37 -38.97 52.61
C GLY A 345 11.99 -39.09 51.13
N LEU A 346 11.61 -40.30 50.70
CA LEU A 346 11.16 -40.56 49.32
C LEU A 346 9.86 -39.81 48.98
N GLU A 347 8.90 -39.71 49.90
CA GLU A 347 7.69 -38.91 49.71
C GLU A 347 8.03 -37.45 49.42
N LYS A 348 8.93 -36.85 50.20
CA LYS A 348 9.39 -35.46 49.98
C LYS A 348 10.15 -35.30 48.67
N GLU A 349 10.99 -36.26 48.29
CA GLU A 349 11.68 -36.25 46.99
C GLU A 349 10.68 -36.28 45.84
N VAL A 350 9.70 -37.18 45.88
CA VAL A 350 8.63 -37.28 44.86
C VAL A 350 7.83 -35.99 44.79
N GLU A 351 7.47 -35.40 45.93
CA GLU A 351 6.74 -34.13 45.99
C GLU A 351 7.54 -32.99 45.33
N GLN A 352 8.84 -32.88 45.62
CA GLN A 352 9.72 -31.88 45.02
C GLN A 352 9.87 -32.06 43.50
N LEU A 353 10.06 -33.30 43.04
CA LEU A 353 10.18 -33.61 41.61
C LEU A 353 8.85 -33.32 40.87
N LYS A 354 7.71 -33.67 41.48
CA LYS A 354 6.38 -33.34 40.94
C LYS A 354 6.17 -31.84 40.85
N ALA A 355 6.55 -31.07 41.88
CA ALA A 355 6.47 -29.61 41.84
C ALA A 355 7.31 -29.02 40.71
N ALA A 356 8.53 -29.54 40.50
CA ALA A 356 9.38 -29.14 39.38
C ALA A 356 8.77 -29.51 38.00
N SER A 357 8.13 -30.69 37.89
CA SER A 357 7.46 -31.13 36.65
C SER A 357 6.29 -30.21 36.29
N VAL A 358 5.46 -29.85 37.27
CA VAL A 358 4.35 -28.90 37.07
C VAL A 358 4.85 -27.53 36.59
N MET A 359 5.97 -27.05 37.13
CA MET A 359 6.59 -25.80 36.67
C MET A 359 7.04 -25.90 35.20
N LEU A 360 7.73 -26.98 34.82
CA LEU A 360 8.15 -27.21 33.43
C LEU A 360 6.96 -27.37 32.47
N GLN A 361 5.91 -28.10 32.87
CA GLN A 361 4.68 -28.25 32.09
C GLN A 361 4.00 -26.90 31.85
N ARG A 362 3.96 -26.03 32.87
CA ARG A 362 3.46 -24.66 32.75
C ARG A 362 4.30 -23.83 31.77
N ASP A 363 5.62 -23.94 31.82
CA ASP A 363 6.50 -23.26 30.88
C ASP A 363 6.27 -23.77 29.45
N ILE A 364 6.15 -25.09 29.25
CA ILE A 364 5.82 -25.73 27.98
C ILE A 364 4.49 -25.19 27.41
N ALA A 365 3.45 -25.09 28.24
CA ALA A 365 2.15 -24.54 27.83
C ALA A 365 2.23 -23.06 27.43
N ALA A 366 3.16 -22.29 28.01
CA ALA A 366 3.35 -20.89 27.68
C ALA A 366 4.07 -20.66 26.33
N PHE A 367 4.76 -21.66 25.76
CA PHE A 367 5.44 -21.50 24.47
C PHE A 367 4.48 -21.26 23.32
N GLY A 368 3.33 -21.93 23.25
CA GLY A 368 2.39 -21.82 22.13
C GLY A 368 1.95 -20.37 21.86
N PRO A 369 1.40 -19.65 22.86
CA PRO A 369 1.06 -18.24 22.72
C PRO A 369 2.26 -17.34 22.36
N ILE A 370 3.44 -17.60 22.97
CA ILE A 370 4.67 -16.83 22.72
C ILE A 370 5.14 -17.02 21.28
N GLU A 371 5.14 -18.25 20.76
CA GLU A 371 5.50 -18.56 19.38
C GLU A 371 4.54 -17.90 18.39
N SER A 372 3.23 -18.01 18.63
CA SER A 372 2.22 -17.36 17.80
C SER A 372 2.43 -15.84 17.76
N GLN A 373 2.66 -15.23 18.92
CA GLN A 373 2.93 -13.79 19.00
C GLN A 373 4.26 -13.40 18.33
N GLN A 374 5.30 -14.22 18.47
CA GLN A 374 6.57 -14.02 17.77
C GLN A 374 6.39 -14.06 16.26
N GLN A 375 5.71 -15.08 15.73
CA GLN A 375 5.43 -15.20 14.29
C GLN A 375 4.60 -14.03 13.77
N ASN A 376 3.63 -13.54 14.55
CA ASN A 376 2.84 -12.36 14.18
C ASN A 376 3.71 -11.10 14.09
N LEU A 377 4.60 -10.89 15.06
CA LEU A 377 5.54 -9.76 15.05
C LEU A 377 6.57 -9.87 13.92
N GLU A 378 7.10 -11.07 13.67
CA GLU A 378 8.01 -11.33 12.56
C GLU A 378 7.33 -11.04 11.22
N ARG A 379 6.09 -11.51 11.03
CA ARG A 379 5.29 -11.21 9.84
C ARG A 379 5.05 -9.71 9.69
N ALA A 380 4.77 -9.00 10.79
CA ALA A 380 4.59 -7.55 10.77
C ALA A 380 5.86 -6.82 10.32
N VAL A 381 7.05 -7.25 10.78
CA VAL A 381 8.34 -6.73 10.32
C VAL A 381 8.54 -7.00 8.83
N THR A 382 8.29 -8.23 8.37
CA THR A 382 8.42 -8.59 6.95
C THR A 382 7.53 -7.73 6.06
N ILE A 383 6.24 -7.58 6.41
CA ILE A 383 5.30 -6.74 5.67
C ILE A 383 5.75 -5.27 5.67
N ALA A 384 6.16 -4.74 6.82
CA ALA A 384 6.64 -3.36 6.92
C ALA A 384 7.89 -3.14 6.06
N ARG A 385 8.80 -4.12 6.02
CA ARG A 385 10.02 -4.08 5.21
C ARG A 385 9.72 -4.14 3.72
N GLU A 386 8.87 -5.06 3.28
CA GLU A 386 8.46 -5.17 1.87
C GLU A 386 7.78 -3.89 1.37
N ASN A 387 6.91 -3.29 2.19
CA ASN A 387 6.27 -2.02 1.88
C ASN A 387 7.29 -0.87 1.78
N PHE A 388 8.25 -0.81 2.70
CA PHE A 388 9.33 0.19 2.63
C PHE A 388 10.21 -0.01 1.40
N ASP A 389 10.69 -1.23 1.15
CA ASP A 389 11.58 -1.55 0.03
C ASP A 389 10.92 -1.30 -1.33
N SER A 390 9.64 -1.62 -1.46
CA SER A 390 8.88 -1.35 -2.69
C SER A 390 8.75 0.16 -2.96
N LEU A 391 8.50 0.98 -1.93
CA LEU A 391 8.47 2.43 -2.05
C LEU A 391 9.86 3.02 -2.30
N ALA A 392 10.90 2.50 -1.65
CA ALA A 392 12.27 2.93 -1.84
C ALA A 392 12.73 2.70 -3.29
N LYS A 393 12.43 1.53 -3.86
CA LYS A 393 12.69 1.22 -5.28
C LYS A 393 11.96 2.19 -6.21
N ARG A 394 10.68 2.47 -5.95
CA ARG A 394 9.88 3.43 -6.75
C ARG A 394 10.43 4.85 -6.65
N TYR A 395 10.84 5.29 -5.47
CA TYR A 395 11.46 6.60 -5.24
C TYR A 395 12.79 6.72 -6.00
N GLU A 396 13.66 5.72 -5.89
CA GLU A 396 14.93 5.70 -6.62
C GLU A 396 14.73 5.76 -8.13
N MET A 397 13.78 4.98 -8.65
CA MET A 397 13.41 5.05 -10.06
C MET A 397 12.85 6.43 -10.44
N ALA A 398 11.95 7.02 -9.65
CA ALA A 398 11.40 8.35 -9.89
C ALA A 398 12.50 9.42 -9.90
N ARG A 399 13.44 9.35 -8.96
CA ARG A 399 14.60 10.27 -8.87
C ARG A 399 15.50 10.16 -10.10
N VAL A 400 15.86 8.94 -10.50
CA VAL A 400 16.68 8.70 -11.69
C VAL A 400 15.95 9.17 -12.95
N THR A 401 14.64 8.91 -13.03
CA THR A 401 13.80 9.34 -14.15
C THR A 401 13.66 10.86 -14.23
N GLY A 402 13.50 11.52 -13.08
CA GLY A 402 13.48 12.97 -12.99
C GLY A 402 14.81 13.58 -13.41
N ALA A 403 15.92 13.04 -12.91
CA ALA A 403 17.27 13.45 -13.33
C ALA A 403 17.50 13.26 -14.83
N LEU A 404 17.07 12.11 -15.38
CA LEU A 404 17.15 11.84 -16.82
C LEU A 404 16.25 12.78 -17.64
N GLY A 405 15.02 13.03 -17.19
CA GLY A 405 14.11 13.96 -17.85
C GLY A 405 14.60 15.41 -17.82
N GLN A 406 15.32 15.82 -16.78
CA GLN A 406 16.01 17.12 -16.74
C GLN A 406 17.18 17.17 -17.73
N PHE A 407 17.95 16.09 -17.83
CA PHE A 407 19.08 15.96 -18.76
C PHE A 407 18.63 15.94 -20.24
N GLU A 408 17.59 15.17 -20.57
CA GLU A 408 17.04 15.05 -21.93
C GLU A 408 16.11 16.19 -22.34
N ALA A 409 15.69 17.05 -21.41
CA ALA A 409 14.74 18.13 -21.70
C ALA A 409 15.11 19.05 -22.89
N PRO A 410 16.40 19.42 -23.11
CA PRO A 410 16.80 20.18 -24.29
C PRO A 410 16.62 19.39 -25.61
N GLU A 411 16.67 18.06 -25.57
CA GLU A 411 16.52 17.19 -26.75
C GLU A 411 15.05 16.86 -27.07
N ARG A 412 14.16 16.94 -26.06
CA ARG A 412 12.72 16.67 -26.23
C ARG A 412 12.01 17.59 -27.22
N VAL A 413 12.48 18.84 -27.34
CA VAL A 413 11.94 19.78 -28.32
C VAL A 413 13.05 20.22 -29.25
N LYS A 414 13.15 19.54 -30.40
CA LYS A 414 14.14 19.86 -31.42
C LYS A 414 13.56 20.92 -32.35
N THR A 415 14.27 22.02 -32.50
CA THR A 415 13.93 23.00 -33.53
C THR A 415 14.33 22.42 -34.89
N LEU A 416 13.36 22.16 -35.76
CA LEU A 416 13.61 21.66 -37.12
C LEU A 416 14.03 22.82 -38.01
N GLU A 417 13.19 23.86 -38.04
CA GLU A 417 13.46 25.10 -38.77
C GLU A 417 13.40 26.26 -37.76
N PRO A 418 14.54 26.91 -37.45
CA PRO A 418 14.53 28.13 -36.64
C PRO A 418 13.77 29.24 -37.38
N PRO A 419 13.32 30.29 -36.68
CA PRO A 419 12.63 31.41 -37.33
C PRO A 419 13.56 32.05 -38.36
N ALA A 420 13.31 31.76 -39.64
CA ALA A 420 14.09 32.31 -40.74
C ALA A 420 13.78 33.81 -40.90
N ASN A 421 14.76 34.58 -41.39
CA ASN A 421 14.55 35.94 -41.88
C ASN A 421 13.35 35.96 -42.83
N PRO A 422 12.51 37.02 -42.78
CA PRO A 422 11.13 36.97 -43.25
C PRO A 422 11.01 36.38 -44.66
N ALA A 423 10.20 35.33 -44.77
CA ALA A 423 9.77 34.74 -46.02
C ALA A 423 9.06 35.81 -46.90
N PRO A 424 8.98 35.63 -48.23
CA PRO A 424 8.49 36.67 -49.15
C PRO A 424 7.10 37.21 -48.78
N LYS A 425 6.89 38.49 -49.13
CA LYS A 425 5.68 39.30 -48.91
C LYS A 425 4.38 38.49 -49.09
N VAL A 426 3.55 38.40 -48.04
CA VAL A 426 2.27 37.64 -48.04
C VAL A 426 1.10 38.49 -48.58
N THR A 427 1.37 39.67 -49.15
CA THR A 427 0.32 40.47 -49.79
C THR A 427 -0.14 39.78 -51.09
N PRO A 428 -1.44 39.79 -51.42
CA PRO A 428 -1.90 39.33 -52.72
C PRO A 428 -1.09 40.03 -53.82
N GLY A 429 -0.60 39.27 -54.79
CA GLY A 429 0.21 39.82 -55.87
C GLY A 429 -0.53 40.95 -56.57
N TYR A 430 0.21 41.94 -57.10
CA TYR A 430 -0.36 43.10 -57.81
C TYR A 430 -1.40 42.70 -58.87
N PHE A 431 -1.22 41.51 -59.46
CA PHE A 431 -2.16 40.90 -60.40
C PHE A 431 -3.60 40.77 -59.88
N LEU A 432 -3.81 40.35 -58.62
CA LEU A 432 -5.15 40.15 -58.08
C LEU A 432 -5.90 41.49 -57.91
N TYR A 433 -5.19 42.54 -57.49
CA TYR A 433 -5.75 43.88 -57.38
C TYR A 433 -6.12 44.46 -58.75
N VAL A 434 -5.27 44.27 -59.75
CA VAL A 434 -5.55 44.68 -61.14
C VAL A 434 -6.77 43.94 -61.68
N LEU A 435 -6.86 42.62 -61.46
CA LEU A 435 -8.01 41.81 -61.87
C LEU A 435 -9.30 42.29 -61.20
N ALA A 436 -9.28 42.53 -59.88
CA ALA A 436 -10.41 43.07 -59.15
C ALA A 436 -10.81 44.47 -59.68
N GLY A 437 -9.83 45.32 -60.01
CA GLY A 437 -10.06 46.63 -60.62
C GLY A 437 -10.74 46.54 -62.00
N ILE A 438 -10.37 45.56 -62.83
CA ILE A 438 -11.01 45.32 -64.12
C ILE A 438 -12.46 44.86 -63.94
N VAL A 439 -12.71 43.91 -63.05
CA VAL A 439 -14.07 43.39 -62.77
C VAL A 439 -14.96 44.50 -62.22
N ALA A 440 -14.46 45.28 -61.27
CA ALA A 440 -15.16 46.45 -60.73
C ALA A 440 -15.40 47.50 -61.83
N GLY A 441 -14.42 47.70 -62.71
CA GLY A 441 -14.51 48.56 -63.90
C GLY A 441 -15.67 48.21 -64.81
N ILE A 442 -15.77 46.94 -65.18
CA ILE A 442 -16.84 46.44 -66.06
C ILE A 442 -18.20 46.55 -65.36
N GLY A 443 -18.28 46.17 -64.09
CA GLY A 443 -19.52 46.26 -63.31
C GLY A 443 -20.03 47.70 -63.19
N LEU A 444 -19.16 48.64 -62.83
CA LEU A 444 -19.50 50.05 -62.66
C LEU A 444 -19.81 50.72 -64.00
N GLY A 445 -19.02 50.45 -65.04
CA GLY A 445 -19.26 50.96 -66.39
C GLY A 445 -20.58 50.45 -66.99
N GLY A 446 -20.89 49.17 -66.79
CA GLY A 446 -22.18 48.58 -67.18
C GLY A 446 -23.35 49.18 -66.42
N ALA A 447 -23.22 49.35 -65.10
CA ALA A 447 -24.25 49.94 -64.25
C ALA A 447 -24.53 51.40 -64.63
N LEU A 448 -23.49 52.22 -64.85
CA LEU A 448 -23.65 53.60 -65.30
C LEU A 448 -24.27 53.69 -66.70
N ALA A 449 -23.82 52.86 -67.64
CA ALA A 449 -24.38 52.83 -68.98
C ALA A 449 -25.86 52.40 -68.96
N GLY A 450 -26.19 51.38 -68.17
CA GLY A 450 -27.55 50.86 -68.01
C GLY A 450 -28.48 51.85 -67.31
N ALA A 451 -28.06 52.43 -66.18
CA ALA A 451 -28.83 53.45 -65.48
C ALA A 451 -29.11 54.65 -66.39
N ALA A 452 -28.08 55.13 -67.09
CA ALA A 452 -28.24 56.27 -67.98
C ALA A 452 -29.14 55.94 -69.18
N GLU A 453 -29.19 54.67 -69.64
CA GLU A 453 -30.14 54.19 -70.65
C GLU A 453 -31.57 54.13 -70.14
N LEU A 454 -31.78 53.64 -68.91
CA LEU A 454 -33.10 53.64 -68.26
C LEU A 454 -33.65 55.05 -68.02
N LEU A 455 -32.76 56.01 -67.78
CA LEU A 455 -33.09 57.43 -67.60
C LEU A 455 -33.29 58.19 -68.93
N ASP A 456 -32.93 57.63 -70.08
CA ASP A 456 -33.12 58.27 -71.39
C ASP A 456 -34.51 57.95 -71.94
N SER A 457 -35.40 58.95 -71.86
CA SER A 457 -36.81 58.85 -72.23
C SER A 457 -37.09 58.91 -73.74
N ARG A 458 -36.06 58.83 -74.59
CA ARG A 458 -36.21 58.93 -76.05
C ARG A 458 -36.70 57.61 -76.66
N LEU A 459 -37.85 57.66 -77.32
CA LEU A 459 -38.41 56.53 -78.09
C LEU A 459 -37.60 56.31 -79.36
N ARG A 460 -36.83 55.22 -79.44
CA ARG A 460 -35.87 55.00 -80.54
C ARG A 460 -36.12 53.74 -81.36
N ARG A 461 -36.89 52.76 -80.87
CA ARG A 461 -37.24 51.55 -81.64
C ARG A 461 -38.69 51.58 -82.11
N PRO A 462 -38.99 50.97 -83.28
CA PRO A 462 -40.37 50.78 -83.74
C PRO A 462 -41.24 50.04 -82.72
N GLN A 463 -40.64 49.07 -82.03
CA GLN A 463 -41.31 48.26 -81.02
C GLN A 463 -41.64 49.04 -79.74
N ASP A 464 -40.79 49.98 -79.34
CA ASP A 464 -41.04 50.86 -78.19
C ASP A 464 -42.16 51.86 -78.53
N PHE A 465 -42.19 52.34 -79.78
CA PHE A 465 -43.27 53.17 -80.33
C PHE A 465 -44.61 52.43 -80.33
N ALA A 466 -44.61 51.16 -80.77
CA ALA A 466 -45.82 50.32 -80.78
C ALA A 466 -46.35 50.02 -79.37
N ARG A 467 -45.46 49.87 -78.37
CA ARG A 467 -45.86 49.61 -76.97
C ARG A 467 -46.43 50.83 -76.26
N VAL A 468 -45.87 52.01 -76.50
CA VAL A 468 -46.32 53.25 -75.82
C VAL A 468 -47.61 53.78 -76.43
N LEU A 469 -47.80 53.64 -77.74
CA LEU A 469 -48.98 54.15 -78.45
C LEU A 469 -50.05 53.08 -78.71
N GLY A 470 -49.75 51.79 -78.52
CA GLY A 470 -50.68 50.67 -78.73
C GLY A 470 -50.97 50.33 -80.20
N ILE A 471 -50.18 50.86 -81.15
CA ILE A 471 -50.43 50.76 -82.60
C ILE A 471 -49.23 50.06 -83.28
N PRO A 472 -49.45 49.07 -84.18
CA PRO A 472 -48.37 48.40 -84.89
C PRO A 472 -47.66 49.34 -85.87
N VAL A 473 -46.32 49.36 -85.83
CA VAL A 473 -45.51 50.15 -86.78
C VAL A 473 -45.34 49.38 -88.09
N ILE A 474 -45.91 49.92 -89.17
CA ILE A 474 -45.99 49.26 -90.48
C ILE A 474 -44.72 49.48 -91.33
N ALA A 475 -44.12 50.67 -91.24
CA ALA A 475 -42.90 51.01 -91.97
C ALA A 475 -42.03 52.01 -91.19
N ARG A 476 -40.70 51.88 -91.33
CA ARG A 476 -39.72 52.83 -90.79
C ARG A 476 -39.00 53.48 -91.95
N ILE A 477 -39.07 54.81 -92.05
CA ILE A 477 -38.28 55.57 -93.01
C ILE A 477 -36.88 55.78 -92.41
N PRO A 478 -35.81 55.31 -93.05
CA PRO A 478 -34.45 55.56 -92.58
C PRO A 478 -34.12 57.04 -92.74
N ARG A 479 -33.46 57.60 -91.72
CA ARG A 479 -32.91 58.95 -91.82
C ARG A 479 -31.74 58.88 -92.80
N ILE A 480 -31.86 59.55 -93.94
CA ILE A 480 -30.80 59.75 -94.91
C ILE A 480 -30.13 61.06 -94.49
N ASP A 481 -28.92 60.98 -93.94
CA ASP A 481 -28.12 62.18 -93.67
C ASP A 481 -27.58 62.72 -95.02
N PRO A 482 -27.52 64.05 -95.20
CA PRO A 482 -27.10 64.69 -96.45
C PRO A 482 -25.62 64.52 -96.77
#